data_AF-A0AAD4BC70-F1
#
_entry.id   AF-A0AAD4BC70-F1
#
_cell.length_a   1.000
_cell.length_b   1.000
_cell.length_c   1.000
_cell.angle_alpha   90.00
_cell.angle_beta   90.00
_cell.angle_gamma   90.00
#
_symmetry.space_group_name_H-M   'P 1'
#
loop_
_entity.id
_entity.type
_entity.pdbx_description
1 polymer ?
#
loop_
_entity_poly.entity_id
_entity_poly.type
_entity_poly.pdbx_seq_one_letter_code
_entity_poly.pdbx_strand_id
1 'polypeptide(L)' 'TAKALHKLIELLPFGPQWKYQSIKIESPTKRGLQVFYRDAIECLQHLIHSPFNNGQIEFVPKKIYTTADHIQRTYTE' A
#
# COMPACT_ATOMS: atom_id res chain seq x y z
N THR A 1 -26.04 -18.33 -8.64
CA THR A 1 -25.80 -19.26 -7.50
C THR A 1 -24.54 -18.86 -6.77
N ALA A 2 -24.60 -18.60 -5.46
CA ALA A 2 -23.45 -18.15 -4.66
C ALA A 2 -22.20 -19.06 -4.80
N LYS A 3 -22.40 -20.37 -5.02
CA LYS A 3 -21.34 -21.35 -5.26
C LYS A 3 -20.51 -21.08 -6.52
N ALA A 4 -21.12 -20.56 -7.59
CA ALA A 4 -20.41 -20.24 -8.82
C ALA A 4 -19.52 -18.99 -8.64
N LEU A 5 -20.03 -17.98 -7.92
CA LEU A 5 -19.25 -16.78 -7.58
C LEU A 5 -18.08 -17.12 -6.65
N HIS A 6 -18.27 -18.00 -5.68
CA HIS A 6 -17.19 -18.43 -4.80
C HIS A 6 -16.03 -19.07 -5.57
N LYS A 7 -16.34 -19.99 -6.50
CA LYS A 7 -15.33 -20.60 -7.38
C LYS A 7 -14.59 -19.58 -8.24
N LEU A 8 -15.27 -18.53 -8.72
CA LEU A 8 -14.64 -17.46 -9.48
C LEU A 8 -13.71 -16.61 -8.60
N ILE A 9 -14.10 -16.36 -7.34
CA ILE A 9 -13.27 -15.63 -6.38
C ILE A 9 -12.01 -16.43 -6.02
N GLU A 10 -12.12 -17.75 -5.87
CA GLU A 10 -10.97 -18.63 -5.60
C GLU A 10 -9.93 -18.65 -6.74
N LEU A 11 -10.36 -18.35 -7.98
CA LEU A 11 -9.48 -18.26 -9.15
C LEU A 11 -8.77 -16.91 -9.27
N LEU A 12 -9.19 -15.89 -8.50
CA LEU A 12 -8.53 -14.59 -8.53
C LEU A 12 -7.15 -14.68 -7.88
N PRO A 13 -6.15 -13.96 -8.42
CA PRO A 13 -4.84 -13.90 -7.80
C PRO A 13 -4.96 -13.38 -6.37
N PHE A 14 -4.24 -14.02 -5.45
CA PHE A 14 -4.19 -13.56 -4.07
C PHE A 14 -3.58 -12.16 -4.00
N GLY A 15 -4.22 -11.30 -3.22
CA GLY A 15 -3.68 -9.98 -2.92
C GLY A 15 -2.65 -10.00 -1.78
N PRO A 16 -2.05 -8.84 -1.48
CA PRO A 16 -1.13 -8.68 -0.36
C PRO A 16 -1.80 -9.09 0.96
N GLN A 17 -1.11 -9.94 1.73
CA GLN A 17 -1.66 -10.54 2.94
C GLN A 17 -1.64 -9.55 4.11
N TRP A 18 -2.63 -9.67 4.99
CA TRP A 18 -2.66 -8.93 6.24
C TRP A 18 -1.60 -9.46 7.21
N LYS A 19 -0.81 -8.54 7.75
CA LYS A 19 0.16 -8.74 8.83
C LYS A 19 -0.35 -7.99 10.05
N TYR A 20 0.08 -8.41 11.24
CA TYR A 20 -0.22 -7.70 12.48
C TYR A 20 1.02 -7.59 13.35
N GLN A 21 1.14 -6.49 14.07
CA GLN A 21 2.21 -6.26 15.02
C GLN A 21 1.62 -5.72 16.33
N SER A 22 2.06 -6.30 17.44
CA SER A 22 1.72 -5.78 18.77
C SER A 22 2.66 -4.64 19.12
N ILE A 23 2.11 -3.46 19.38
CA ILE A 23 2.88 -2.28 19.76
C ILE A 23 2.69 -2.04 21.26
N LYS A 24 3.79 -1.86 21.97
CA LYS A 24 3.77 -1.38 23.35
C LYS A 24 3.56 0.12 23.31
N ILE A 25 2.45 0.58 23.87
CA ILE A 25 2.18 2.01 24.08
C ILE A 25 2.60 2.32 25.51
N GLU A 26 3.30 3.44 25.69
CA GLU A 26 3.74 3.92 27.02
C GLU A 26 2.57 4.38 27.89
N SER A 27 1.47 4.79 27.26
CA SER A 27 0.21 5.14 27.91
C SER A 27 -0.50 3.91 28.49
N PRO A 28 -1.17 4.03 29.66
CA PRO A 28 -1.91 2.94 30.29
C PRO A 28 -3.22 2.63 29.54
N THR A 29 -3.09 2.04 28.36
CA THR A 29 -4.20 1.46 27.62
C THR A 29 -4.59 0.13 28.26
N LYS A 30 -5.89 -0.08 28.54
CA LYS A 30 -6.41 -1.31 29.18
C LYS A 30 -6.13 -2.61 28.41
N ARG A 31 -5.74 -2.51 27.12
CA ARG A 31 -5.44 -3.62 26.22
C ARG A 31 -4.24 -3.25 25.37
N GLY A 32 -3.36 -4.22 25.07
CA GLY A 32 -2.26 -4.03 24.14
C GLY A 32 -2.77 -3.65 22.75
N LEU A 33 -2.11 -2.70 22.08
CA LEU A 33 -2.49 -2.30 20.73
C LEU A 33 -1.94 -3.30 19.71
N GLN A 34 -2.82 -3.80 18.86
CA GLN A 34 -2.45 -4.54 17.67
C GLN A 34 -2.66 -3.66 16.44
N VAL A 35 -1.60 -3.44 15.68
CA VAL A 35 -1.64 -2.74 14.40
C VAL A 35 -1.69 -3.76 13.29
N PHE A 36 -2.71 -3.67 12.47
CA PHE A 36 -2.86 -4.47 11.25
C PHE A 36 -2.35 -3.65 10.08
N TYR A 37 -1.50 -4.26 9.25
CA TYR A 37 -0.91 -3.62 8.09
C TYR A 37 -0.73 -4.62 6.96
N ARG A 38 -0.41 -4.13 5.77
CA ARG A 38 0.05 -4.94 4.64
C ARG A 38 1.42 -4.44 4.22
N ASP A 39 2.18 -5.30 3.56
CA ASP A 39 3.46 -4.89 3.01
C ASP A 39 3.25 -3.81 1.93
N ALA A 40 3.89 -2.66 2.09
CA ALA A 40 3.70 -1.52 1.19
C ALA A 40 4.17 -1.83 -0.23
N ILE A 41 5.25 -2.61 -0.38
CA ILE A 41 5.79 -2.97 -1.69
C ILE A 41 4.86 -3.96 -2.38
N GLU A 42 4.38 -4.98 -1.67
CA GLU A 42 3.40 -5.93 -2.23
C GLU A 42 2.10 -5.22 -2.64
N CYS A 43 1.63 -4.27 -1.81
CA CYS A 43 0.47 -3.44 -2.15
C CYS A 43 0.69 -2.60 -3.40
N LEU A 44 1.83 -1.94 -3.52
CA LEU A 44 2.16 -1.16 -4.71
C LEU A 44 2.22 -2.03 -5.96
N GLN A 45 2.93 -3.16 -5.89
CA GLN A 45 2.99 -4.11 -7.01
C GLN A 45 1.60 -4.59 -7.42
N HIS A 46 0.75 -4.96 -6.45
CA HIS A 46 -0.61 -5.38 -6.73
C HIS A 46 -1.46 -4.27 -7.37
N LEU A 47 -1.33 -3.03 -6.90
CA LEU A 47 -2.04 -1.88 -7.45
C LEU A 47 -1.58 -1.54 -8.86
N ILE A 48 -0.27 -1.65 -9.15
CA ILE A 48 0.30 -1.36 -10.48
C ILE A 48 -0.15 -2.37 -11.51
N HIS A 49 -0.18 -3.66 -11.15
CA HIS A 49 -0.59 -4.73 -12.04
C HIS A 49 -2.11 -4.92 -12.12
N SER A 50 -2.89 -4.14 -11.37
CA SER A 50 -4.34 -4.24 -11.41
C SER A 50 -4.88 -3.67 -12.73
N PRO A 51 -5.68 -4.43 -13.49
CA PRO A 51 -6.28 -3.94 -14.72
C PRO A 51 -7.21 -2.74 -14.48
N PHE A 52 -7.71 -2.56 -13.25
CA PHE A 52 -8.50 -1.40 -12.85
C PHE A 52 -7.69 -0.10 -12.88
N ASN A 53 -6.39 -0.17 -12.58
CA ASN A 53 -5.51 1.00 -12.48
C ASN A 53 -4.73 1.28 -13.77
N ASN A 54 -4.96 0.47 -14.81
CA ASN A 54 -4.24 0.60 -16.07
C ASN A 54 -4.54 1.97 -16.70
N GLY A 55 -3.51 2.78 -16.91
CA GLY A 55 -3.63 4.15 -17.43
C GLY A 55 -4.01 5.23 -16.41
N GLN A 56 -4.25 4.88 -15.14
CA GLN A 56 -4.51 5.86 -14.07
C GLN A 56 -3.26 6.18 -13.24
N ILE A 57 -2.23 5.34 -13.32
CA ILE A 57 -0.96 5.53 -12.60
C ILE A 57 0.09 6.00 -13.62
N GLU A 58 0.47 7.27 -13.53
CA GLU A 58 1.58 7.83 -14.30
C GLU A 58 2.86 7.85 -13.46
N PHE A 59 3.87 7.08 -13.89
CA PHE A 59 5.20 7.12 -13.32
C PHE A 59 6.02 8.20 -14.02
N VAL A 60 5.88 9.45 -13.57
CA VAL A 60 6.69 10.57 -14.08
C VAL A 60 7.97 10.68 -13.26
N PRO A 61 9.17 10.68 -13.90
CA PRO A 61 10.41 10.92 -13.19
C PRO A 61 10.36 12.32 -12.56
N LYS A 62 10.49 12.40 -11.24
CA LYS A 62 10.58 13.67 -10.51
C LYS A 62 11.99 13.83 -9.97
N LYS A 63 12.64 14.92 -10.35
CA LYS A 63 13.94 15.30 -9.77
C LYS A 63 13.69 16.31 -8.65
N ILE A 64 13.84 15.83 -7.42
CA ILE A 64 13.70 16.66 -6.21
C ILE A 64 15.09 17.13 -5.83
N TYR A 65 15.31 18.43 -5.82
CA TYR A 65 16.56 19.04 -5.36
C TYR A 65 16.33 19.64 -3.97
N THR A 66 17.26 19.35 -3.06
CA THR A 66 17.28 19.98 -1.74
C THR A 66 18.21 21.18 -1.80
N THR A 67 17.66 22.38 -1.61
CA THR A 67 18.45 23.61 -1.54
C THR A 67 19.18 23.69 -0.19
N ALA A 68 20.24 24.50 -0.09
CA ALA A 68 20.99 24.70 1.16
C ALA A 68 20.09 25.11 2.35
N ASP A 69 18.96 25.77 2.08
CA ASP A 69 17.96 26.18 3.07
C ASP A 69 16.96 25.08 3.45
N HIS A 70 17.22 23.80 3.12
CA HIS A 70 16.32 22.65 3.31
C HIS A 70 14.97 22.73 2.56
N ILE A 71 14.83 23.67 1.62
CA ILE A 71 13.64 23.79 0.78
C ILE A 71 13.74 22.76 -0.36
N GLN A 72 12.80 21.81 -0.39
CA GLN A 72 12.65 20.87 -1.49
C GLN A 72 11.98 21.57 -2.68
N ARG A 73 12.64 21.54 -3.84
CA ARG A 73 12.09 22.02 -5.11
C ARG A 73 11.96 20.87 -6.09
N THR A 74 10.76 20.68 -6.62
CA THR A 74 10.49 19.70 -7.69
C THR A 74 10.51 20.44 -9.01
N TYR A 75 11.49 20.14 -9.86
CA TYR A 75 11.51 20.63 -11.24
C TYR A 75 11.01 19.49 -12.12
N THR A 76 9.87 19.70 -12.78
CA THR A 76 9.41 18.87 -13.90
C THR A 76 10.07 19.41 -15.17
N GLU A 77 10.71 18.55 -15.96
CA GLU A 77 11.21 18.91 -17.30
C GLU A 77 10.06 19.29 -18.24
#